data_AF-Q0DJK0-F1
#
_entry.id   AF-Q0DJK0-F1
#
_cell.length_a   1.000
_cell.length_b   1.000
_cell.length_c   1.000
_cell.angle_alpha   90.00
_cell.angle_beta   90.00
_cell.angle_gamma   90.00
#
_symmetry.space_group_name_H-M   'P 1'
#
loop_
_entity.id
_entity.type
_entity.pdbx_description
1 polymer ?
#
loop_
_entity_poly.entity_id
_entity_poly.type
_entity_poly.pdbx_seq_one_letter_code
_entity_poly.pdbx_strand_id
1 'polypeptide(L)' 'MVHFKNRYMVMEAFIDTAGKDQSDPLILTQLNSTKAIRDSIQINFGECGLAACLGSLQG' A
#
# COMPACT_ATOMS: atom_id res chain seq x y z
N MET A 1 14.32 21.83 19.71
CA MET A 1 13.08 21.03 19.69
C MET A 1 13.05 20.31 18.34
N VAL A 2 13.11 18.98 18.31
CA VAL A 2 13.07 18.21 17.05
C VAL A 2 11.63 17.77 16.79
N HIS A 3 11.12 18.03 15.59
CA HIS A 3 9.75 17.68 15.19
C HIS A 3 9.80 16.60 14.11
N PHE A 4 8.84 15.68 14.14
CA PHE A 4 8.73 14.65 13.10
C PHE A 4 8.36 15.31 11.76
N LYS A 5 9.06 14.94 10.68
CA LYS A 5 8.84 15.49 9.34
C LYS A 5 8.08 14.49 8.48
N ASN A 6 6.80 14.76 8.25
CA ASN A 6 5.99 13.93 7.36
C ASN A 6 6.45 14.05 5.90
N ARG A 7 6.39 12.93 5.18
CA ARG A 7 6.57 12.86 3.73
C ARG A 7 5.28 12.30 3.15
N TYR A 8 4.81 12.92 2.06
CA TYR A 8 3.59 12.53 1.37
C TYR A 8 3.95 11.99 -0.02
N MET A 9 3.30 10.92 -0.43
CA MET A 9 3.45 10.29 -1.74
C MET A 9 2.09 10.24 -2.43
N VAL A 10 2.05 10.60 -3.71
CA VAL A 10 0.88 10.41 -4.57
C VAL A 10 1.20 9.25 -5.52
N MET A 11 0.27 8.30 -5.64
CA MET A 11 0.41 7.11 -6.47
C MET A 11 -0.80 7.00 -7.40
N GLU A 12 -0.54 6.67 -8.66
CA GLU A 12 -1.56 6.35 -9.66
C GLU A 12 -1.47 4.86 -10.00
N ALA A 13 -2.62 4.19 -10.11
CA ALA A 13 -2.71 2.78 -10.46
C ALA A 13 -3.42 2.65 -11.81
N PHE A 14 -2.71 2.11 -12.80
CA PHE A 14 -3.26 1.78 -14.10
C PHE A 14 -3.77 0.35 -14.10
N ILE A 15 -5.04 0.16 -14.47
CA ILE A 15 -5.68 -1.15 -14.51
C ILE A 15 -5.93 -1.50 -15.96
N ASP A 16 -5.27 -2.54 -16.44
CA ASP A 16 -5.55 -3.11 -17.75
C ASP A 16 -6.73 -4.10 -17.62
N THR A 17 -7.89 -3.69 -18.14
CA THR A 17 -9.10 -4.53 -18.19
C THR A 17 -9.22 -5.29 -19.51
N ALA A 18 -8.25 -5.19 -20.43
CA ALA A 18 -8.35 -5.84 -21.72
C ALA A 18 -8.13 -7.36 -21.60
N GLY A 19 -9.13 -8.15 -21.99
CA GLY A 19 -8.93 -9.56 -22.35
C GLY A 19 -9.01 -10.60 -21.22
N LYS A 20 -9.49 -10.24 -20.03
CA LYS A 20 -9.85 -11.24 -19.01
C LYS A 20 -11.33 -11.12 -18.70
N ASP A 21 -12.06 -12.23 -18.82
CA ASP A 21 -13.22 -12.50 -17.97
C ASP A 21 -12.74 -12.32 -16.53
N GLN A 22 -12.78 -11.08 -16.02
CA GLN A 22 -12.44 -10.78 -14.63
C GLN A 22 -13.56 -11.40 -13.80
N SER A 23 -13.36 -12.66 -13.43
CA SER A 23 -14.25 -13.38 -12.52
C SER A 23 -14.32 -12.69 -11.17
N ASP A 24 -13.24 -12.00 -10.78
CA ASP A 24 -13.12 -11.33 -9.50
C ASP A 24 -13.16 -9.81 -9.67
N PRO A 25 -14.10 -9.12 -8.99
CA PRO A 25 -14.19 -7.67 -9.04
C PRO A 25 -12.95 -7.03 -8.40
N LEU A 26 -12.30 -6.11 -9.12
CA LEU A 26 -11.25 -5.29 -8.56
C LEU A 26 -11.84 -4.18 -7.68
N ILE A 27 -11.90 -4.44 -6.37
CA ILE A 27 -12.44 -3.50 -5.38
C ILE A 27 -11.31 -2.64 -4.79
N LEU A 28 -11.18 -1.42 -5.31
CA LEU A 28 -10.26 -0.41 -4.78
C LEU A 28 -10.90 0.32 -3.59
N THR A 29 -10.43 0.02 -2.39
CA THR A 29 -10.77 0.74 -1.16
C THR A 29 -9.51 1.11 -0.42
N GLN A 30 -9.57 2.14 0.43
CA GLN A 30 -8.46 2.55 1.28
C GLN A 30 -7.91 1.38 2.12
N LEU A 31 -8.79 0.53 2.66
CA LEU A 31 -8.39 -0.67 3.43
C LEU A 31 -7.66 -1.70 2.57
N ASN A 32 -8.19 -2.03 1.38
CA ASN A 32 -7.58 -3.00 0.48
C ASN A 32 -6.22 -2.52 -0.03
N SER A 33 -6.13 -1.25 -0.43
CA SER A 33 -4.89 -0.64 -0.91
C SER A 33 -3.83 -0.59 0.20
N THR A 34 -4.20 -0.14 1.40
CA THR A 34 -3.26 -0.09 2.54
C THR A 34 -2.79 -1.49 2.94
N LYS A 35 -3.70 -2.47 2.95
CA LYS A 35 -3.35 -3.86 3.23
C LYS A 35 -2.37 -4.40 2.20
N ALA A 36 -2.65 -4.24 0.91
CA ALA A 36 -1.77 -4.69 -0.17
C ALA A 36 -0.37 -4.05 -0.08
N ILE A 37 -0.27 -2.77 0.27
CA ILE A 37 1.02 -2.09 0.49
C ILE A 37 1.77 -2.72 1.67
N ARG A 38 1.10 -2.92 2.82
CA ARG A 38 1.72 -3.53 4.01
C ARG A 38 2.19 -4.96 3.76
N ASP A 39 1.34 -5.77 3.12
CA ASP A 39 1.65 -7.15 2.78
C ASP A 39 2.88 -7.21 1.85
N SER A 40 2.93 -6.31 0.86
CA SER A 40 4.09 -6.18 -0.04
C SER A 40 5.36 -5.77 0.70
N ILE A 41 5.29 -4.83 1.64
CA ILE A 41 6.45 -4.45 2.48
C ILE A 41 6.93 -5.64 3.30
N GLN A 42 6.02 -6.38 3.93
CA GLN A 42 6.37 -7.54 4.75
C GLN A 42 7.06 -8.65 3.92
N ILE A 43 6.55 -8.94 2.73
CA ILE A 43 7.13 -9.97 1.85
C ILE A 43 8.54 -9.57 1.39
N ASN A 44 8.77 -8.29 1.09
CA ASN A 44 10.04 -7.82 0.52
C ASN A 44 11.09 -7.39 1.56
N PHE A 45 10.66 -6.87 2.73
CA PHE A 45 11.54 -6.29 3.76
C PHE A 45 11.38 -6.93 5.14
N GLY A 46 10.50 -7.93 5.28
CA GLY A 46 10.25 -8.65 6.52
C GLY A 46 9.52 -7.84 7.59
N GLU A 47 9.43 -8.42 8.79
CA GLU A 47 8.73 -7.82 9.94
C GLU A 47 9.35 -6.50 10.39
N CYS A 48 10.69 -6.39 10.34
CA CYS A 48 11.39 -5.16 10.72
C CYS A 48 11.08 -4.01 9.76
N GLY A 49 11.03 -4.29 8.45
CA GLY A 49 10.66 -3.30 7.43
C GLY A 49 9.21 -2.84 7.60
N LEU A 50 8.28 -3.77 7.84
CA LEU A 50 6.88 -3.43 8.11
C LEU A 50 6.76 -2.56 9.38
N ALA A 51 7.38 -2.97 10.48
CA ALA A 51 7.31 -2.27 11.76
C ALA A 51 7.84 -0.82 11.66
N ALA A 52 8.92 -0.60 10.91
CA ALA A 52 9.47 0.73 10.67
C ALA A 52 8.48 1.66 9.93
N CYS A 53 7.63 1.10 9.05
CA CYS A 53 6.66 1.87 8.29
C CYS A 53 5.35 2.12 9.05
N LEU A 54 4.90 1.22 9.94
CA LEU A 54 3.59 1.29 10.59
C LEU A 54 3.29 2.61 11.34
N GLY A 55 4.31 3.24 11.93
CA GLY A 55 4.14 4.51 12.65
C GLY A 55 3.98 5.75 11.75
N SER A 56 4.27 5.63 10.46
CA SER A 56 4.27 6.76 9.50
C SER A 56 3.35 6.55 8.30
N LEU A 57 3.11 5.31 7.92
CA LEU A 57 2.18 4.94 6.86
C LEU A 57 0.74 5.06 7.38
N GLN A 58 0.13 6.21 7.09
CA GLN A 58 -1.28 6.45 7.36
C GLN A 58 -2.12 5.58 6.43
N GLY A 59 -3.14 4.95 7.02
CA GLY A 59 -4.00 3.97 6.38
C GLY A 59 -5.46 4.29 6.57
#